data_AF-M5EYG5-F1
#
_entry.id   AF-M5EYG5-F1
#
_cell.length_a   1.000
_cell.length_b   1.000
_cell.length_c   1.000
_cell.angle_alpha   90.00
_cell.angle_beta   90.00
_cell.angle_gamma   90.00
#
_symmetry.space_group_name_H-M   'P 1'
#
loop_
_entity.id
_entity.type
_entity.pdbx_description
1 polymer ?
#
loop_
_entity_poly.entity_id
_entity_poly.type
_entity_poly.pdbx_seq_one_letter_code
_entity_poly.pdbx_strand_id
1 'polypeptide(L)'
;MAITTFPDAKWLHATAAAAFLAASVPHAALNAQGLENSDTVDRIVGSEVRQEETNTAVEAGKVTAAIDRTRENIGTVRKTSKLDKVDIVFLTDAARTEGGPPPAIETKVREHQDDIAELRKEIEANALLFNAIDSRRVTTEDVLAVEFDDPGRIVIYAAAKPSN
;
A
#
# COMPACT_ATOMS: atom_id res chain seq x y z
N MET A 1 -19.23 12.30 86.68
CA MET A 1 -19.39 13.62 86.03
C MET A 1 -17.98 14.13 85.72
N ALA A 2 -17.77 14.58 84.47
CA ALA A 2 -16.53 15.18 83.94
C ALA A 2 -15.37 14.18 83.70
N ILE A 3 -14.55 14.22 82.65
CA ILE A 3 -14.47 14.97 81.38
C ILE A 3 -13.39 14.23 80.56
N THR A 4 -13.62 14.04 79.27
CA THR A 4 -12.62 13.58 78.30
C THR A 4 -11.65 14.70 77.94
N THR A 5 -10.34 14.45 78.03
CA THR A 5 -9.30 15.22 77.33
C THR A 5 -8.22 14.30 76.77
N PHE A 6 -7.89 14.55 75.51
CA PHE A 6 -7.12 13.73 74.57
C PHE A 6 -5.60 13.79 74.80
N PRO A 7 -4.82 12.75 74.42
CA PRO A 7 -3.40 12.91 74.13
C PRO A 7 -3.12 13.02 72.62
N ASP A 8 -2.50 14.16 72.30
CA ASP A 8 -1.39 14.39 71.39
C ASP A 8 -1.50 14.21 69.87
N ALA A 9 -1.56 15.38 69.22
CA ALA A 9 -1.55 15.71 67.81
C ALA A 9 -0.21 15.49 67.08
N LYS A 10 0.58 14.48 67.46
CA LYS A 10 1.88 14.19 66.83
C LYS A 10 1.95 12.85 66.10
N TRP A 11 0.86 12.09 66.09
CA TRP A 11 0.80 10.75 65.51
C TRP A 11 -0.08 10.69 64.25
N LEU A 12 -0.17 11.78 63.49
CA LEU A 12 -0.97 11.82 62.25
C LEU A 12 -0.17 12.31 61.03
N HIS A 13 1.15 12.48 61.12
CA HIS A 13 1.96 12.97 60.00
C HIS A 13 3.01 11.96 59.50
N ALA A 14 3.15 10.80 60.16
CA ALA A 14 4.11 9.77 59.75
C ALA A 14 3.52 8.67 58.83
N THR A 15 2.23 8.74 58.49
CA THR A 15 1.56 7.82 57.54
C THR A 15 1.11 8.50 56.26
N ALA A 16 1.76 9.61 55.87
CA ALA A 16 1.56 10.25 54.56
C ALA A 16 2.71 9.97 53.58
N ALA A 17 3.77 9.29 54.01
CA ALA A 17 5.02 9.16 53.25
C ALA A 17 5.22 7.83 52.50
N ALA A 18 4.26 6.88 52.53
CA ALA A 18 4.49 5.54 51.98
C ALA A 18 3.45 5.04 50.95
N ALA A 19 2.45 5.85 50.58
CA ALA A 19 1.42 5.42 49.62
C ALA A 19 1.40 6.22 48.29
N PHE A 20 2.24 7.24 48.13
CA PHE A 20 2.27 8.10 46.93
C PHE A 20 3.52 7.94 46.05
N LEU A 21 4.32 6.90 46.29
CA LEU A 21 5.59 6.64 45.57
C LEU A 21 5.68 5.22 44.98
N ALA A 22 4.53 4.55 44.79
CA ALA A 22 4.44 3.24 44.13
C ALA A 22 3.53 3.23 42.89
N ALA A 23 3.05 4.40 42.43
CA ALA A 23 2.11 4.51 41.30
C ALA A 23 2.71 5.23 40.07
N SER A 24 4.01 5.48 40.04
CA SER A 24 4.71 6.12 38.92
C SER A 24 5.70 5.18 38.24
N VAL A 25 5.23 3.97 37.89
CA VAL A 25 5.88 3.20 36.84
C VAL A 25 4.81 2.76 35.85
N PRO A 26 4.43 3.60 34.88
CA PRO A 26 3.99 3.04 33.64
C PRO A 26 5.24 2.41 33.00
N HIS A 27 5.46 1.12 33.25
CA HIS A 27 5.96 0.26 32.19
C HIS A 27 4.88 0.26 31.11
N ALA A 28 4.72 1.39 30.43
CA ALA A 28 4.28 1.39 29.06
C ALA A 28 5.47 0.80 28.30
N ALA A 29 5.59 -0.54 28.38
CA ALA A 29 5.90 -1.29 27.19
C ALA A 29 4.87 -0.79 26.18
N LEU A 30 5.29 0.21 25.40
CA LEU A 30 4.72 0.45 24.10
C LEU A 30 4.89 -0.89 23.40
N ASN A 31 3.90 -1.76 23.57
CA ASN A 31 3.49 -2.68 22.54
C ASN A 31 3.06 -1.77 21.39
N ALA A 32 4.04 -1.14 20.74
CA ALA A 32 4.12 -1.21 19.30
C ALA A 32 4.02 -2.70 19.03
N GLN A 33 2.77 -3.16 18.88
CA GLN A 33 2.47 -4.43 18.28
C GLN A 33 3.09 -4.30 16.90
N GLY A 34 4.34 -4.73 16.82
CA GLY A 34 4.97 -5.07 15.57
C GLY A 34 3.96 -5.94 14.88
N LEU A 35 3.48 -5.46 13.74
CA LEU A 35 2.79 -6.27 12.78
C LEU A 35 3.82 -7.31 12.31
N GLU A 36 4.03 -8.34 13.13
CA GLU A 36 4.62 -9.60 12.74
C GLU A 36 3.58 -10.30 11.87
N ASN A 37 3.44 -9.80 10.65
CA ASN A 37 2.94 -10.56 9.51
C ASN A 37 3.81 -10.11 8.35
N SER A 38 4.57 -11.03 7.78
CA SER A 38 5.35 -10.82 6.56
C SER A 38 4.48 -10.57 5.31
N ASP A 39 3.16 -10.40 5.49
CA ASP A 39 2.18 -10.01 4.50
C ASP A 39 1.42 -8.77 5.02
N THR A 40 2.08 -7.62 5.08
CA THR A 40 1.41 -6.34 5.35
C THR A 40 0.57 -5.95 4.14
N VAL A 41 -0.65 -6.46 4.10
CA VAL A 41 -1.68 -6.01 3.18
C VAL A 41 -2.10 -4.60 3.59
N ASP A 42 -1.51 -3.60 2.95
CA ASP A 42 -1.89 -2.21 3.14
C ASP A 42 -3.23 -1.95 2.42
N ARG A 43 -4.23 -1.57 3.20
CA ARG A 43 -5.54 -1.18 2.68
C ARG A 43 -5.54 0.30 2.40
N ILE A 44 -5.70 0.66 1.12
CA ILE A 44 -5.74 2.05 0.67
C ILE A 44 -7.15 2.31 0.14
N VAL A 45 -7.88 3.21 0.84
CA VAL A 45 -9.23 3.65 0.47
C VAL A 45 -10.20 2.49 0.19
N GLY A 46 -10.22 1.48 1.08
CA GLY A 46 -11.16 0.36 1.01
C GLY A 46 -10.77 -0.74 0.00
N SER A 47 -9.67 -0.60 -0.74
CA SER A 47 -9.10 -1.62 -1.61
C SER A 47 -7.85 -2.24 -0.99
N GLU A 48 -7.69 -3.56 -1.14
CA GLU A 48 -6.46 -4.27 -0.79
C GLU A 48 -5.43 -4.10 -1.93
N VAL A 49 -4.26 -3.52 -1.63
CA VAL A 49 -3.18 -3.37 -2.61
C VAL A 49 -2.12 -4.44 -2.39
N ARG A 50 -2.00 -5.37 -3.35
CA ARG A 50 -0.99 -6.41 -3.38
C ARG A 50 0.09 -6.12 -4.39
N GLN A 51 1.24 -6.70 -4.14
CA GLN A 51 2.40 -6.64 -4.98
C GLN A 51 2.84 -8.04 -5.36
N GLU A 52 3.17 -8.23 -6.62
CA GLU A 52 3.77 -9.44 -7.16
C GLU A 52 5.00 -9.05 -7.98
N GLU A 53 6.09 -9.78 -7.79
CA GLU A 53 7.32 -9.58 -8.54
C GLU A 53 7.50 -10.73 -9.51
N THR A 54 7.73 -10.41 -10.78
CA THR A 54 7.91 -11.43 -11.79
C THR A 54 8.84 -10.96 -12.91
N ASN A 55 9.19 -11.91 -13.76
CA ASN A 55 9.94 -11.64 -14.98
C ASN A 55 8.96 -11.60 -16.15
N THR A 56 9.26 -10.74 -17.13
CA THR A 56 8.46 -10.55 -18.31
C THR A 56 8.23 -11.85 -19.09
N ALA A 57 9.17 -12.80 -19.08
CA ALA A 57 8.99 -14.11 -19.72
C ALA A 57 7.87 -14.96 -19.10
N VAL A 58 7.57 -14.78 -17.80
CA VAL A 58 6.52 -15.53 -17.09
C VAL A 58 5.14 -14.96 -17.42
N GLU A 59 5.03 -13.64 -17.47
CA GLU A 59 3.76 -12.93 -17.71
C GLU A 59 3.60 -12.41 -19.15
N ALA A 60 4.49 -12.81 -20.08
CA ALA A 60 4.54 -12.27 -21.44
C ALA A 60 3.19 -12.30 -22.16
N GLY A 61 2.46 -13.42 -22.01
CA GLY A 61 1.13 -13.59 -22.60
C GLY A 61 0.10 -12.63 -22.02
N LYS A 62 0.06 -12.46 -20.70
CA LYS A 62 -0.91 -11.58 -20.03
C LYS A 62 -0.59 -10.11 -20.26
N VAL A 63 0.68 -9.72 -20.14
CA VAL A 63 1.11 -8.34 -20.42
C VAL A 63 0.80 -7.96 -21.87
N THR A 64 1.08 -8.83 -22.83
CA THR A 64 0.77 -8.58 -24.26
C THR A 64 -0.73 -8.43 -24.47
N ALA A 65 -1.54 -9.32 -23.89
CA ALA A 65 -2.99 -9.24 -23.99
C ALA A 65 -3.55 -7.97 -23.33
N ALA A 66 -3.03 -7.59 -22.16
CA ALA A 66 -3.41 -6.37 -21.48
C ALA A 66 -3.04 -5.13 -22.30
N ILE A 67 -1.87 -5.12 -22.95
CA ILE A 67 -1.46 -4.04 -23.87
C ILE A 67 -2.43 -3.94 -25.06
N ASP A 68 -2.75 -5.06 -25.72
CA ASP A 68 -3.68 -5.09 -26.86
C ASP A 68 -5.07 -4.54 -26.48
N ARG A 69 -5.48 -4.70 -25.23
CA ARG A 69 -6.76 -4.22 -24.69
C ARG A 69 -6.71 -2.83 -24.05
N THR A 70 -5.56 -2.15 -24.08
CA THR A 70 -5.36 -0.84 -23.43
C THR A 70 -6.48 0.14 -23.79
N ARG A 71 -6.80 0.26 -25.08
CA ARG A 71 -7.86 1.17 -25.56
C ARG A 71 -9.22 0.91 -24.93
N GLU A 72 -9.58 -0.36 -24.75
CA GLU A 72 -10.84 -0.76 -24.11
C GLU A 72 -10.82 -0.40 -22.61
N ASN A 73 -9.67 -0.60 -21.97
CA ASN A 73 -9.51 -0.46 -20.52
C ASN A 73 -9.42 1.01 -20.05
N ILE A 74 -8.98 1.95 -20.90
CA ILE A 74 -8.97 3.40 -20.61
C ILE A 74 -10.35 3.86 -20.08
N GLY A 75 -11.42 3.49 -20.77
CA GLY A 75 -12.77 3.89 -20.41
C GLY A 75 -13.22 3.33 -19.06
N THR A 76 -12.72 2.14 -18.70
CA THR A 76 -13.00 1.49 -17.41
C THR A 76 -12.21 2.14 -16.28
N VAL A 77 -10.91 2.41 -16.49
CA VAL A 77 -10.04 3.15 -15.55
C VAL A 77 -10.68 4.49 -15.16
N ARG A 78 -11.09 5.30 -16.14
CA ARG A 78 -11.72 6.60 -15.88
C ARG A 78 -12.98 6.51 -15.01
N LYS A 79 -13.76 5.43 -15.17
CA LYS A 79 -15.06 5.25 -14.49
C LYS A 79 -14.94 4.48 -13.18
N THR A 80 -13.77 3.93 -12.88
CA THR A 80 -13.55 3.11 -11.69
C THR A 80 -13.60 3.99 -10.45
N SER A 81 -14.63 3.81 -9.63
CA SER A 81 -14.81 4.54 -8.36
C SER A 81 -14.65 3.67 -7.13
N LYS A 82 -14.60 2.35 -7.30
CA LYS A 82 -14.42 1.36 -6.24
C LYS A 82 -13.65 0.17 -6.79
N LEU A 83 -12.68 -0.29 -6.00
CA LEU A 83 -12.05 -1.59 -6.18
C LEU A 83 -12.03 -2.33 -4.84
N ASP A 84 -12.11 -3.64 -4.89
CA ASP A 84 -11.87 -4.49 -3.73
C ASP A 84 -10.37 -4.86 -3.66
N LYS A 85 -9.71 -4.99 -4.82
CA LYS A 85 -8.29 -5.38 -4.90
C LYS A 85 -7.54 -4.71 -6.07
N VAL A 86 -6.29 -4.34 -5.81
CA VAL A 86 -5.31 -3.87 -6.81
C VAL A 86 -4.08 -4.76 -6.70
N ASP A 87 -3.78 -5.52 -7.74
CA ASP A 87 -2.56 -6.31 -7.85
C ASP A 87 -1.55 -5.57 -8.73
N ILE A 88 -0.36 -5.25 -8.21
CA ILE A 88 0.71 -4.61 -8.98
C ILE A 88 1.77 -5.64 -9.29
N VAL A 89 1.92 -5.96 -10.58
CA VAL A 89 2.90 -6.90 -11.10
C VAL A 89 4.12 -6.12 -11.59
N PHE A 90 5.22 -6.26 -10.85
CA PHE A 90 6.52 -5.66 -11.16
C PHE A 90 7.25 -6.56 -12.16
N LEU A 91 7.36 -6.08 -13.39
CA LEU A 91 8.18 -6.67 -14.45
C LEU A 91 9.62 -6.17 -14.28
N THR A 92 10.32 -6.79 -13.34
CA THR A 92 11.62 -6.31 -12.83
C THR A 92 12.71 -6.25 -13.90
N ASP A 93 12.66 -7.16 -14.88
CA ASP A 93 13.57 -7.22 -16.03
C ASP A 93 13.19 -6.24 -17.16
N ALA A 94 11.95 -5.75 -17.17
CA ALA A 94 11.51 -4.68 -18.06
C ALA A 94 11.83 -3.29 -17.50
N ALA A 95 12.34 -3.20 -16.27
CA ALA A 95 12.66 -1.93 -15.64
C ALA A 95 13.67 -1.14 -16.46
N ARG A 96 13.55 0.19 -16.46
CA ARG A 96 14.47 1.08 -17.18
C ARG A 96 15.94 0.86 -16.78
N THR A 97 16.18 0.47 -15.53
CA THR A 97 17.51 0.14 -15.00
C THR A 97 18.08 -1.18 -15.53
N GLU A 98 17.24 -2.07 -16.05
CA GLU A 98 17.62 -3.37 -16.64
C GLU A 98 17.67 -3.34 -18.18
N GLY A 99 17.42 -2.17 -18.79
CA GLY A 99 17.44 -2.00 -20.24
C GLY A 99 16.07 -1.87 -20.89
N GLY A 100 14.99 -1.92 -20.11
CA GLY A 100 13.62 -1.76 -20.61
C GLY A 100 12.95 -3.09 -21.00
N PRO A 101 11.69 -3.05 -21.47
CA PRO A 101 10.94 -4.25 -21.83
C PRO A 101 11.64 -5.07 -22.92
N PRO A 102 11.53 -6.41 -22.90
CA PRO A 102 12.08 -7.24 -23.95
C PRO A 102 11.43 -6.94 -25.32
N PRO A 103 12.11 -7.23 -26.45
CA PRO A 103 11.71 -6.74 -27.79
C PRO A 103 10.28 -7.06 -28.21
N ALA A 104 9.74 -8.20 -27.77
CA ALA A 104 8.36 -8.60 -28.04
C ALA A 104 7.35 -7.65 -27.39
N ILE A 105 7.59 -7.27 -26.13
CA ILE A 105 6.75 -6.33 -25.40
C ILE A 105 7.02 -4.90 -25.86
N GLU A 106 8.28 -4.53 -26.09
CA GLU A 106 8.63 -3.20 -26.61
C GLU A 106 7.91 -2.89 -27.93
N THR A 107 7.84 -3.88 -28.84
CA THR A 107 7.11 -3.74 -30.10
C THR A 107 5.64 -3.43 -29.86
N LYS A 108 5.01 -4.15 -28.93
CA LYS A 108 3.60 -3.96 -28.55
C LYS A 108 3.34 -2.62 -27.87
N VAL A 109 4.21 -2.22 -26.95
CA VAL A 109 4.16 -0.90 -26.30
C VAL A 109 4.24 0.20 -27.35
N ARG A 110 5.11 0.05 -28.36
CA ARG A 110 5.23 1.02 -29.45
C ARG A 110 4.01 1.05 -30.37
N GLU A 111 3.41 -0.11 -30.66
CA GLU A 111 2.17 -0.19 -31.43
C GLU A 111 0.99 0.51 -30.74
N HIS A 112 0.96 0.48 -29.40
CA HIS A 112 -0.11 1.05 -28.57
C HIS A 112 0.30 2.32 -27.80
N GLN A 113 1.38 2.99 -28.20
CA GLN A 113 2.00 4.06 -27.42
C GLN A 113 1.03 5.20 -27.05
N ASP A 114 0.13 5.57 -27.97
CA ASP A 114 -0.83 6.66 -27.76
C ASP A 114 -1.92 6.25 -26.77
N ASP A 115 -2.41 5.01 -26.88
CA ASP A 115 -3.39 4.45 -25.95
C ASP A 115 -2.77 4.29 -24.55
N ILE A 116 -1.51 3.85 -24.46
CA ILE A 116 -0.79 3.72 -23.18
C ILE A 116 -0.56 5.10 -22.55
N ALA A 117 -0.21 6.11 -23.34
CA ALA A 117 -0.07 7.48 -22.84
C ALA A 117 -1.40 8.04 -22.32
N GLU A 118 -2.53 7.72 -22.95
CA GLU A 118 -3.86 8.09 -22.46
C GLU A 118 -4.24 7.31 -21.20
N LEU A 119 -3.98 5.99 -21.16
CA LEU A 119 -4.19 5.16 -19.97
C LEU A 119 -3.48 5.75 -18.74
N ARG A 120 -2.22 6.17 -18.89
CA ARG A 120 -1.44 6.78 -17.81
C ARG A 120 -2.09 8.06 -17.28
N LYS A 121 -2.58 8.93 -18.17
CA LYS A 121 -3.31 10.15 -17.78
C LYS A 121 -4.58 9.82 -17.00
N GLU A 122 -5.32 8.80 -17.43
CA GLU A 122 -6.55 8.38 -16.73
C GLU A 122 -6.24 7.73 -15.37
N ILE A 123 -5.12 7.03 -15.23
CA ILE A 123 -4.64 6.53 -13.93
C ILE A 123 -4.30 7.70 -13.00
N GLU A 124 -3.58 8.72 -13.48
CA GLU A 124 -3.27 9.93 -12.71
C GLU A 124 -4.51 10.71 -12.31
N ALA A 125 -5.51 10.78 -13.20
CA ALA A 125 -6.79 11.43 -12.91
C ALA A 125 -7.66 10.61 -11.94
N ASN A 126 -7.42 9.31 -11.80
CA ASN A 126 -8.15 8.44 -10.90
C ASN A 126 -7.45 8.36 -9.54
N ALA A 127 -7.96 9.09 -8.55
CA ALA A 127 -7.37 9.13 -7.21
C ALA A 127 -7.20 7.75 -6.55
N LEU A 128 -8.09 6.78 -6.82
CA LEU A 128 -7.97 5.44 -6.27
C LEU A 128 -6.74 4.73 -6.86
N LEU A 129 -6.63 4.73 -8.19
CA LEU A 129 -5.54 4.05 -8.88
C LEU A 129 -4.19 4.75 -8.71
N PHE A 130 -4.18 6.08 -8.76
CA PHE A 130 -2.99 6.88 -8.49
C PHE A 130 -2.41 6.58 -7.11
N ASN A 131 -3.26 6.61 -6.06
CA ASN A 131 -2.80 6.28 -4.71
C ASN A 131 -2.32 4.83 -4.58
N ALA A 132 -2.94 3.89 -5.31
CA ALA A 132 -2.51 2.49 -5.29
C ALA A 132 -1.09 2.33 -5.86
N ILE A 133 -0.77 2.94 -7.01
CA ILE A 133 0.57 2.85 -7.59
C ILE A 133 1.60 3.66 -6.78
N ASP A 134 1.22 4.85 -6.29
CA ASP A 134 2.10 5.71 -5.50
C ASP A 134 2.50 5.04 -4.18
N SER A 135 1.57 4.32 -3.54
CA SER A 135 1.85 3.57 -2.31
C SER A 135 2.91 2.49 -2.45
N ARG A 136 3.05 1.91 -3.65
CA ARG A 136 4.10 0.94 -3.98
C ARG A 136 5.26 1.58 -4.72
N ARG A 137 5.32 2.92 -4.73
CA ARG A 137 6.38 3.73 -5.35
C ARG A 137 6.57 3.42 -6.84
N VAL A 138 5.48 3.06 -7.51
CA VAL A 138 5.44 2.88 -8.96
C VAL A 138 5.10 4.21 -9.61
N THR A 139 5.91 4.64 -10.58
CA THR A 139 5.60 5.84 -11.36
C THR A 139 4.59 5.50 -12.45
N THR A 140 3.71 6.44 -12.80
CA THR A 140 2.77 6.24 -13.92
C THR A 140 3.50 5.97 -15.23
N GLU A 141 4.71 6.53 -15.41
CA GLU A 141 5.56 6.31 -16.59
C GLU A 141 6.04 4.86 -16.73
N ASP A 142 6.08 4.10 -15.64
CA ASP A 142 6.50 2.70 -15.66
C ASP A 142 5.32 1.75 -15.91
N VAL A 143 4.08 2.23 -15.87
CA VAL A 143 2.89 1.40 -16.15
C VAL A 143 2.82 1.08 -17.64
N LEU A 144 2.80 -0.21 -17.98
CA LEU A 144 2.72 -0.69 -19.36
C LEU A 144 1.28 -0.98 -19.79
N ALA A 145 0.48 -1.57 -18.90
CA ALA A 145 -0.91 -1.93 -19.16
C ALA A 145 -1.67 -2.17 -17.86
N VAL A 146 -3.00 -2.22 -17.97
CA VAL A 146 -3.90 -2.65 -16.91
C VAL A 146 -4.85 -3.71 -17.42
N GLU A 147 -5.26 -4.61 -16.54
CA GLU A 147 -6.21 -5.67 -16.80
C GLU A 147 -7.29 -5.69 -15.71
N PHE A 148 -8.52 -6.01 -16.11
CA PHE A 148 -9.65 -6.17 -15.20
C PHE A 148 -10.08 -7.65 -15.23
N ASP A 149 -9.46 -8.46 -14.37
CA ASP A 149 -9.67 -9.91 -14.31
C ASP A 149 -11.06 -10.29 -13.80
N ASP A 150 -11.55 -9.53 -12.81
CA ASP A 150 -12.81 -9.77 -12.11
C ASP A 150 -13.49 -8.44 -11.75
N PRO A 151 -14.82 -8.43 -11.51
CA PRO A 151 -15.48 -7.27 -10.93
C PRO A 151 -14.80 -6.81 -9.64
N GLY A 152 -14.35 -5.54 -9.62
CA GLY A 152 -13.68 -4.96 -8.46
C GLY A 152 -12.20 -5.34 -8.29
N ARG A 153 -11.60 -6.06 -9.24
CA ARG A 153 -10.16 -6.34 -9.24
C ARG A 153 -9.49 -5.73 -10.46
N ILE A 154 -8.29 -5.19 -10.25
CA ILE A 154 -7.43 -4.68 -11.32
C ILE A 154 -6.02 -5.23 -11.14
N VAL A 155 -5.38 -5.59 -12.25
CA VAL A 155 -3.97 -5.92 -12.32
C VAL A 155 -3.25 -4.80 -13.07
N ILE A 156 -2.17 -4.29 -12.49
CA ILE A 156 -1.34 -3.23 -13.07
C ILE A 156 0.02 -3.83 -13.39
N TYR A 157 0.40 -3.84 -14.67
CA TYR A 157 1.71 -4.33 -15.10
C TYR A 157 2.67 -3.15 -15.21
N ALA A 158 3.74 -3.17 -14.42
CA ALA A 158 4.70 -2.07 -14.33
C ALA A 158 6.13 -2.53 -14.63
N ALA A 159 6.79 -1.82 -15.54
CA ALA A 159 8.22 -1.93 -15.82
C ALA A 159 9.06 -1.22 -14.75
N ALA A 160 8.92 -1.67 -13.50
CA ALA A 160 9.54 -1.07 -12.34
C ALA A 160 10.16 -2.13 -11.43
N LYS A 161 11.00 -1.68 -10.51
CA LYS A 161 11.46 -2.49 -9.38
C LYS A 161 10.74 -2.09 -8.10
N PRO A 162 10.44 -3.06 -7.22
CA PRO A 162 10.03 -2.81 -5.85
C PRO A 162 10.99 -1.84 -5.17
N SER A 163 10.43 -0.97 -4.34
CA SER A 163 11.26 -0.28 -3.34
C SER A 163 11.27 -1.12 -2.06
N ASN A 164 12.40 -1.73 -1.73
CA ASN A 164 12.62 -2.33 -0.40
C ASN A 164 12.81 -1.24 0.67
#